data_AF-A0A1X0QVP8-F1
#
_entry.id   AF-A0A1X0QVP8-F1
#
_cell.length_a   1.000
_cell.length_b   1.000
_cell.length_c   1.000
_cell.angle_alpha   90.00
_cell.angle_beta   90.00
_cell.angle_gamma   90.00
#
_symmetry.space_group_name_H-M   'P 1'
#
loop_
_entity.id
_entity.type
_entity.pdbx_description
1 polymer ?
#
loop_
_entity_poly.entity_id
_entity_poly.type
_entity_poly.pdbx_seq_one_letter_code
_entity_poly.pdbx_strand_id
1 'polypeptide(L)'
;MDRNDYYGAESASLNLTQFYSKFRPGESVPDHLGRDRDWNIDLIPKFMMANGEIVRFLTHTDVTRYLEFKQIAGSYVYSGKKVSKVPANASEALSSPLMGILEKRRMRSFMLWVEAYKDEDPKTHQNIDINTMTMTDVYNKFGLAKGTQEFIGHAMALHLDDTYLTNPARDTVERVRLYAASVLRYGKSPYIYPLYGLGDLPQAFARLSAVYGGTYMLDKDVKELVYNENGQVVGVKAGDEVVHAKMVICDPSYAPSKVRKVGSVVRAICLLTHPIPNTNDSDSCQIVIPQNQIGRKHDIYVACVSDAHMVCPKGYYLAIVSTIVETNNPAEEINEGLKLLGPIQDKFVHVSPLEEPIEDGTKDNVYISRSYDATSHFETVCDDVHDIWRRITGGPLVLKKREADDVNAA
;
A
#
# COMPACT_ATOMS: atom_id res chain seq x y z
N MET A 1 1.32 13.05 -19.13
CA MET A 1 1.64 14.46 -18.81
C MET A 1 1.44 14.62 -17.32
N ASP A 2 2.29 15.40 -16.65
CA ASP A 2 2.14 15.75 -15.25
C ASP A 2 2.32 17.27 -15.13
N ARG A 3 1.51 17.91 -14.28
CA ARG A 3 1.60 19.35 -14.02
C ARG A 3 2.76 19.67 -13.09
N ASN A 4 3.23 18.68 -12.34
CA ASN A 4 4.39 18.79 -11.47
C ASN A 4 5.68 18.64 -12.30
N ASP A 5 6.76 19.24 -11.82
CA ASP A 5 8.13 19.08 -12.35
C ASP A 5 8.82 17.80 -11.85
N TYR A 6 8.10 16.96 -11.09
CA TYR A 6 8.54 15.68 -10.55
C TYR A 6 7.53 14.56 -10.79
N TYR A 7 7.97 13.31 -10.68
CA TYR A 7 7.11 12.13 -10.80
C TYR A 7 6.38 11.78 -9.49
N GLY A 8 5.20 11.18 -9.61
CA GLY A 8 4.50 10.51 -8.51
C GLY A 8 3.38 11.32 -7.85
N ALA A 9 3.27 12.62 -8.15
CA ALA A 9 2.18 13.48 -7.67
C ALA A 9 1.90 13.32 -6.16
N GLU A 10 0.73 12.81 -5.75
CA GLU A 10 0.37 12.60 -4.34
C GLU A 10 1.22 11.56 -3.61
N SER A 11 1.79 10.59 -4.34
CA SER A 11 2.65 9.52 -3.81
C SER A 11 4.14 9.73 -4.11
N ALA A 12 4.54 10.95 -4.47
CA ALA A 12 5.93 11.29 -4.76
C ALA A 12 6.85 11.05 -3.55
N SER A 13 8.13 10.80 -3.85
CA SER A 13 9.24 10.87 -2.88
C SER A 13 9.92 12.23 -3.04
N LEU A 14 9.93 13.02 -1.97
CA LEU A 14 10.49 14.37 -1.99
C LEU A 14 11.85 14.40 -1.31
N ASN A 15 12.76 15.22 -1.84
CA ASN A 15 13.93 15.62 -1.07
C ASN A 15 13.53 16.55 0.09
N LEU A 16 14.48 16.85 0.98
CA LEU A 16 14.20 17.60 2.19
C LEU A 16 13.74 19.04 1.90
N THR A 17 14.34 19.72 0.91
CA THR A 17 13.95 21.08 0.50
C THR A 17 12.52 21.12 -0.03
N GLN A 18 12.17 20.20 -0.92
CA GLN A 18 10.81 20.06 -1.47
C GLN A 18 9.81 19.72 -0.35
N PHE A 19 10.20 18.81 0.55
CA PHE A 19 9.39 18.39 1.67
C PHE A 19 9.06 19.54 2.63
N TYR A 20 10.07 20.34 3.02
CA TYR A 20 9.86 21.54 3.85
C TYR A 20 9.04 22.59 3.10
N SER A 21 9.32 22.83 1.82
CA SER A 21 8.53 23.78 1.01
C SER A 21 7.05 23.40 0.97
N LYS A 22 6.74 22.10 0.94
CA LYS A 22 5.37 21.58 0.94
C LYS A 22 4.68 21.72 2.30
N PHE A 23 5.34 21.34 3.40
CA PHE A 23 4.70 21.24 4.72
C PHE A 23 4.93 22.44 5.65
N ARG A 24 5.98 23.22 5.40
CA ARG A 24 6.39 24.41 6.16
C ARG A 24 6.91 25.50 5.22
N PRO A 25 6.05 26.02 4.33
CA PRO A 25 6.46 27.01 3.33
C PRO A 25 7.07 28.24 4.00
N GLY A 26 8.29 28.60 3.57
CA GLY A 26 9.04 29.74 4.10
C GLY A 26 9.99 29.41 5.26
N GLU A 27 9.95 28.19 5.81
CA GLU A 27 10.94 27.73 6.78
C GLU A 27 12.19 27.16 6.09
N SER A 28 13.38 27.54 6.57
CA SER A 28 14.63 26.94 6.12
C SER A 28 14.78 25.54 6.69
N VAL A 29 15.25 24.61 5.86
CA VAL A 29 15.64 23.26 6.30
C VAL A 29 16.74 23.36 7.38
N PRO A 30 16.57 22.74 8.57
CA PRO A 30 17.60 22.75 9.60
C PRO A 30 18.91 22.06 9.16
N ASP A 31 20.05 22.74 9.31
CA ASP A 31 21.38 22.25 8.90
C ASP A 31 21.74 20.86 9.45
N HIS A 32 21.24 20.53 10.65
CA HIS A 32 21.54 19.26 11.30
C HIS A 32 20.89 18.04 10.63
N LEU A 33 19.91 18.24 9.73
CA LEU A 33 19.28 17.16 8.97
C LEU A 33 20.13 16.69 7.78
N GLY A 34 21.30 17.28 7.57
CA GLY A 34 22.26 16.82 6.56
C GLY A 34 21.94 17.31 5.15
N ARG A 35 22.36 16.54 4.15
CA ARG A 35 22.30 16.96 2.74
C ARG A 35 20.97 16.57 2.11
N ASP A 36 20.43 17.47 1.30
CA ASP A 36 19.13 17.31 0.64
C ASP A 36 19.00 16.01 -0.15
N ARG A 37 20.03 15.66 -0.94
CA ARG A 37 20.07 14.45 -1.79
C ARG A 37 20.06 13.11 -1.04
N ASP A 38 20.31 13.13 0.27
CA ASP A 38 20.31 11.92 1.09
C ASP A 38 18.88 11.59 1.58
N TRP A 39 17.90 12.46 1.29
CA TRP A 39 16.49 12.29 1.64
C TRP A 39 15.64 11.97 0.41
N ASN A 40 14.86 10.90 0.50
CA ASN A 40 13.81 10.52 -0.44
C ASN A 40 12.56 10.17 0.37
N ILE A 41 11.80 11.20 0.77
CA ILE A 41 10.69 11.09 1.72
C ILE A 41 9.39 10.84 0.96
N ASP A 42 8.92 9.60 0.99
CA ASP A 42 7.61 9.24 0.46
C ASP A 42 6.49 9.99 1.18
N LEU A 43 5.61 10.63 0.40
CA LEU A 43 4.38 11.22 0.95
C LEU A 43 3.36 10.16 1.38
N ILE A 44 3.36 9.02 0.68
CA ILE A 44 2.45 7.88 0.93
C ILE A 44 3.24 6.57 0.79
N PRO A 45 3.95 6.12 1.84
CA PRO A 45 4.73 4.90 1.79
C PRO A 45 3.81 3.69 1.78
N LYS A 46 4.13 2.77 0.87
CA LYS A 46 3.44 1.48 0.72
C LYS A 46 4.47 0.39 0.49
N PHE A 47 4.33 -0.70 1.22
CA PHE A 47 5.12 -1.90 1.08
C PHE A 47 4.55 -2.83 0.02
N MET A 48 5.43 -3.52 -0.68
CA MET A 48 5.05 -4.49 -1.70
C MET A 48 5.06 -5.87 -1.08
N MET A 49 3.94 -6.58 -1.12
CA MET A 49 3.91 -7.98 -0.69
C MET A 49 4.74 -8.81 -1.68
N ALA A 50 5.65 -9.63 -1.15
CA ALA A 50 6.68 -10.32 -1.93
C ALA A 50 6.14 -11.24 -3.04
N ASN A 51 4.97 -11.86 -2.80
CA ASN A 51 4.25 -12.63 -3.82
C ASN A 51 2.96 -11.95 -4.29
N GLY A 52 2.74 -10.70 -3.88
CA GLY A 52 1.57 -9.92 -4.24
C GLY A 52 1.58 -9.46 -5.70
N GLU A 53 0.46 -8.87 -6.12
CA GLU A 53 0.20 -8.56 -7.52
C GLU A 53 1.16 -7.50 -8.07
N ILE A 54 1.58 -6.54 -7.25
CA ILE A 54 2.55 -5.51 -7.66
C ILE A 54 3.88 -6.15 -8.11
N VAL A 55 4.37 -7.17 -7.40
CA VAL A 55 5.61 -7.87 -7.77
C VAL A 55 5.42 -8.65 -9.08
N ARG A 56 4.20 -9.14 -9.35
CA ARG A 56 3.86 -9.76 -10.64
C ARG A 56 3.88 -8.73 -11.76
N PHE A 57 3.32 -7.53 -11.56
CA PHE A 57 3.42 -6.43 -12.52
C PHE A 57 4.89 -6.10 -12.81
N LEU A 58 5.70 -5.91 -11.77
CA LEU A 58 7.11 -5.55 -11.90
C LEU A 58 7.91 -6.59 -12.68
N THR A 59 7.69 -7.87 -12.39
CA THR A 59 8.42 -8.98 -13.04
C THR A 59 8.00 -9.23 -14.47
N HIS A 60 6.70 -9.15 -14.79
CA HIS A 60 6.22 -9.42 -16.15
C HIS A 60 6.51 -8.27 -17.12
N THR A 61 6.63 -7.05 -16.60
CA THR A 61 6.99 -5.86 -17.38
C THR A 61 8.49 -5.58 -17.44
N ASP A 62 9.33 -6.42 -16.81
CA ASP A 62 10.79 -6.28 -16.75
C ASP A 62 11.30 -4.96 -16.14
N VAL A 63 10.47 -4.21 -15.42
CA VAL A 63 10.89 -2.97 -14.74
C VAL A 63 11.77 -3.22 -13.52
N THR A 64 11.80 -4.47 -13.02
CA THR A 64 12.76 -4.89 -11.98
C THR A 64 14.22 -4.69 -12.39
N ARG A 65 14.52 -4.52 -13.69
CA ARG A 65 15.87 -4.17 -14.17
C ARG A 65 16.32 -2.77 -13.74
N TYR A 66 15.38 -1.91 -13.33
CA TYR A 66 15.64 -0.52 -12.94
C TYR A 66 15.51 -0.30 -11.43
N LEU A 67 15.07 -1.32 -10.68
CA LEU A 67 14.71 -1.19 -9.28
C LEU A 67 15.42 -2.25 -8.45
N GLU A 68 16.10 -1.81 -7.40
CA GLU A 68 16.62 -2.70 -6.37
C GLU A 68 15.68 -2.68 -5.16
N PHE A 69 15.42 -3.86 -4.60
CA PHE A 69 14.49 -4.02 -3.49
C PHE A 69 15.19 -4.54 -2.25
N LYS A 70 14.81 -4.02 -1.10
CA LYS A 70 15.20 -4.54 0.21
C LYS A 70 13.98 -5.08 0.94
N GLN A 71 14.19 -6.17 1.66
CA GLN A 71 13.15 -6.75 2.51
C GLN A 71 12.93 -5.87 3.75
N ILE A 72 11.67 -5.67 4.13
CA ILE A 72 11.32 -5.04 5.40
C ILE A 72 11.65 -5.98 6.56
N ALA A 73 12.34 -5.49 7.60
CA ALA A 73 12.87 -6.35 8.65
C ALA A 73 11.81 -6.99 9.57
N GLY A 74 10.60 -6.41 9.68
CA GLY A 74 9.55 -7.02 10.48
C GLY A 74 8.14 -6.55 10.16
N SER A 75 7.17 -7.39 10.49
CA SER A 75 5.75 -7.07 10.49
C SER A 75 5.19 -7.36 11.88
N TYR A 76 4.54 -6.36 12.47
CA TYR A 76 4.10 -6.37 13.85
C TYR A 76 2.62 -6.01 13.94
N VAL A 77 1.99 -6.48 15.00
CA VAL A 77 0.62 -6.12 15.36
C VAL A 77 0.60 -5.60 16.79
N TYR A 78 -0.18 -4.55 17.01
CA TYR A 78 -0.49 -4.05 18.33
C TYR A 78 -1.65 -4.85 18.92
N SER A 79 -1.45 -5.44 20.10
CA SER A 79 -2.50 -6.13 20.84
C SER A 79 -2.25 -6.00 22.33
N GLY A 80 -3.29 -5.68 23.10
CA GLY A 80 -3.20 -5.58 24.56
C GLY A 80 -2.10 -4.61 25.04
N LYS A 81 -1.94 -3.47 24.34
CA LYS A 81 -0.91 -2.45 24.60
C LYS A 81 0.54 -2.86 24.32
N LYS A 82 0.74 -3.93 23.55
CA LYS A 82 2.08 -4.42 23.17
C LYS A 82 2.17 -4.58 21.67
N VAL A 83 3.31 -4.21 21.12
CA VAL A 83 3.70 -4.52 19.73
C VAL A 83 4.39 -5.87 19.74
N SER A 84 3.92 -6.81 18.93
CA SER A 84 4.52 -8.14 18.79
C SER A 84 4.63 -8.54 17.32
N LYS A 85 5.65 -9.32 16.99
CA LYS A 85 5.83 -9.86 15.63
C LYS A 85 4.62 -10.72 15.24
N VAL A 86 4.10 -10.49 14.04
CA VAL A 86 3.04 -11.31 13.45
C VAL A 86 3.62 -12.69 13.11
N PRO A 87 3.06 -13.79 13.64
CA PRO A 87 3.52 -15.13 13.29
C PRO A 87 3.09 -15.48 11.86
N ALA A 88 4.03 -15.87 11.02
CA ALA A 88 3.76 -16.16 9.61
C ALA A 88 3.66 -17.65 9.28
N ASN A 89 4.06 -18.52 10.20
CA ASN A 89 4.02 -19.97 10.02
C ASN A 89 3.75 -20.71 11.34
N ALA A 90 3.52 -22.02 11.25
CA ALA A 90 3.25 -22.90 12.38
C ALA A 90 4.32 -22.85 13.49
N SER A 91 5.60 -22.70 13.13
CA SER A 91 6.70 -22.61 14.10
C SER A 91 6.67 -21.28 14.85
N GLU A 92 6.53 -20.16 14.13
CA GLU A 92 6.44 -18.83 14.72
C GLU A 92 5.20 -18.70 15.62
N ALA A 93 4.06 -19.29 15.22
CA ALA A 93 2.84 -19.31 16.02
C ALA A 93 3.05 -19.94 17.41
N LEU A 94 3.84 -21.01 17.52
CA LEU A 94 4.18 -21.64 18.80
C LEU A 94 5.11 -20.78 19.66
N SER A 95 5.97 -19.97 19.03
CA SER A 95 6.90 -19.08 19.75
C SER A 95 6.29 -17.73 20.14
N SER A 96 5.22 -17.29 19.47
CA SER A 96 4.68 -15.92 19.57
C SER A 96 4.26 -15.52 21.00
N PRO A 97 4.57 -14.31 21.49
CA PRO A 97 4.09 -13.83 22.79
C PRO A 97 2.62 -13.37 22.76
N LEU A 98 1.98 -13.30 21.60
CA LEU A 98 0.60 -12.81 21.42
C LEU A 98 -0.46 -13.70 22.07
N MET A 99 -0.16 -14.98 22.25
CA MET A 99 -1.15 -16.01 22.56
C MET A 99 -0.70 -16.87 23.74
N GLY A 100 -1.66 -17.26 24.59
CA GLY A 100 -1.44 -18.31 25.59
C GLY A 100 -1.21 -19.69 24.93
N ILE A 101 -0.65 -20.64 25.68
CA ILE A 101 -0.21 -21.96 25.16
C ILE A 101 -1.32 -22.71 24.40
N LEU A 102 -2.54 -22.70 24.91
CA LEU A 102 -3.67 -23.38 24.24
C LEU A 102 -4.08 -22.68 22.94
N GLU A 103 -4.08 -21.35 22.94
CA GLU A 103 -4.40 -20.56 21.76
C GLU A 103 -3.34 -20.72 20.66
N LYS A 104 -2.05 -20.81 21.03
CA LYS A 104 -0.95 -21.13 20.10
C LYS A 104 -1.16 -22.45 19.36
N ARG A 105 -1.66 -23.47 20.06
CA ARG A 105 -1.95 -24.78 19.45
C ARG A 105 -3.09 -24.68 18.44
N ARG A 106 -4.14 -23.91 18.76
CA ARG A 106 -5.26 -23.66 17.83
C ARG A 106 -4.83 -22.88 16.60
N MET A 107 -4.07 -21.79 16.80
CA MET A 107 -3.50 -21.01 15.70
C MET A 107 -2.59 -21.85 14.80
N ARG A 108 -1.73 -22.70 15.39
CA ARG A 108 -0.91 -23.65 14.64
C ARG A 108 -1.76 -24.57 13.78
N SER A 109 -2.83 -25.15 14.34
CA SER A 109 -3.74 -26.04 13.59
C SER A 109 -4.43 -25.31 12.43
N PHE A 110 -4.87 -24.06 12.65
CA PHE A 110 -5.41 -23.21 11.60
C PHE A 110 -4.39 -22.97 10.47
N MET A 111 -3.16 -22.57 10.81
CA MET A 111 -2.11 -22.30 9.81
C MET A 111 -1.77 -23.55 8.98
N LEU A 112 -1.66 -24.72 9.62
CA LEU A 112 -1.43 -25.97 8.89
C LEU A 112 -2.58 -26.33 7.96
N TRP A 113 -3.83 -26.05 8.36
CA TRP A 113 -4.98 -26.26 7.49
C TRP A 113 -4.97 -25.30 6.31
N VAL A 114 -4.72 -24.01 6.53
CA VAL A 114 -4.61 -23.01 5.45
C VAL A 114 -3.56 -23.43 4.43
N GLU A 115 -2.38 -23.87 4.88
CA GLU A 115 -1.29 -24.35 4.03
C GLU A 115 -1.66 -25.64 3.28
N ALA A 116 -2.35 -26.58 3.94
CA ALA A 116 -2.66 -27.89 3.38
C ALA A 116 -3.89 -27.92 2.45
N TYR A 117 -4.79 -26.92 2.54
CA TYR A 117 -6.05 -26.93 1.81
C TYR A 117 -5.82 -26.92 0.28
N LYS A 118 -6.54 -27.75 -0.47
CA LYS A 118 -6.45 -27.82 -1.94
C LYS A 118 -7.85 -27.92 -2.49
N ASP A 119 -8.20 -27.06 -3.46
CA ASP A 119 -9.55 -27.00 -4.01
C ASP A 119 -9.97 -28.36 -4.60
N GLU A 120 -9.04 -29.03 -5.24
CA GLU A 120 -9.20 -30.31 -5.90
C GLU A 120 -9.17 -31.54 -4.97
N ASP A 121 -8.79 -31.38 -3.69
CA ASP A 121 -8.69 -32.49 -2.73
C ASP A 121 -9.57 -32.26 -1.48
N PRO A 122 -10.82 -32.77 -1.47
CA PRO A 122 -11.74 -32.65 -0.34
C PRO A 122 -11.22 -33.20 0.99
N LYS A 123 -10.22 -34.11 0.98
CA LYS A 123 -9.64 -34.64 2.23
C LYS A 123 -8.89 -33.56 3.01
N THR A 124 -8.40 -32.53 2.33
CA THR A 124 -7.69 -31.41 2.95
C THR A 124 -8.63 -30.40 3.60
N HIS A 125 -9.92 -30.42 3.23
CA HIS A 125 -10.90 -29.39 3.63
C HIS A 125 -11.30 -29.49 5.10
N GLN A 126 -11.21 -30.68 5.70
CA GLN A 126 -11.66 -30.97 7.06
C GLN A 126 -13.14 -30.59 7.30
N ASN A 127 -14.03 -30.86 6.34
CA ASN A 127 -15.44 -30.42 6.33
C ASN A 127 -15.61 -28.89 6.34
N ILE A 128 -14.68 -28.13 5.77
CA ILE A 128 -14.77 -26.67 5.60
C ILE A 128 -14.89 -26.37 4.11
N ASP A 129 -16.00 -25.78 3.70
CA ASP A 129 -16.15 -25.24 2.34
C ASP A 129 -15.95 -23.72 2.40
N ILE A 130 -14.78 -23.26 1.98
CA ILE A 130 -14.42 -21.84 2.05
C ILE A 130 -15.16 -20.97 1.03
N ASN A 131 -15.87 -21.57 0.07
CA ASN A 131 -16.71 -20.82 -0.87
C ASN A 131 -18.08 -20.44 -0.30
N THR A 132 -18.51 -21.11 0.77
CA THR A 132 -19.86 -20.96 1.33
C THR A 132 -19.85 -20.64 2.81
N MET A 133 -18.95 -21.22 3.59
CA MET A 133 -18.80 -20.92 5.01
C MET A 133 -18.22 -19.54 5.22
N THR A 134 -18.74 -18.82 6.21
CA THR A 134 -18.21 -17.52 6.59
C THR A 134 -16.86 -17.66 7.27
N MET A 135 -16.04 -16.60 7.28
CA MET A 135 -14.78 -16.65 8.02
C MET A 135 -15.00 -16.86 9.54
N THR A 136 -16.11 -16.35 10.07
CA THR A 136 -16.54 -16.62 11.46
C THR A 136 -16.73 -18.12 11.72
N ASP A 137 -17.39 -18.84 10.80
CA ASP A 137 -17.59 -20.29 10.94
C ASP A 137 -16.27 -21.05 10.94
N VAL A 138 -15.34 -20.64 10.07
CA VAL A 138 -13.98 -21.21 10.01
C VAL A 138 -13.24 -20.96 11.33
N TYR A 139 -13.22 -19.72 11.81
CA TYR A 139 -12.56 -19.40 13.09
C TYR A 139 -13.15 -20.16 14.28
N ASN A 140 -14.49 -20.28 14.35
CA ASN A 140 -15.18 -21.04 15.38
C ASN A 140 -14.79 -22.52 15.36
N LYS A 141 -14.62 -23.11 14.18
CA LYS A 141 -14.21 -24.50 14.01
C LYS A 141 -12.80 -24.79 14.52
N PHE A 142 -11.89 -23.84 14.39
CA PHE A 142 -10.56 -23.92 15.00
C PHE A 142 -10.54 -23.46 16.46
N GLY A 143 -11.65 -22.91 16.97
CA GLY A 143 -11.79 -22.39 18.33
C GLY A 143 -10.93 -21.16 18.60
N LEU A 144 -10.61 -20.37 17.56
CA LEU A 144 -9.73 -19.20 17.69
C LEU A 144 -10.40 -18.10 18.51
N ALA A 145 -9.68 -17.53 19.47
CA ALA A 145 -10.16 -16.43 20.30
C ALA A 145 -10.27 -15.13 19.48
N LYS A 146 -11.13 -14.20 19.89
CA LYS A 146 -11.36 -12.93 19.16
C LYS A 146 -10.07 -12.17 18.82
N GLY A 147 -9.15 -12.03 19.77
CA GLY A 147 -7.87 -11.34 19.51
C GLY A 147 -7.00 -12.06 18.46
N THR A 148 -7.14 -13.38 18.32
CA THR A 148 -6.47 -14.16 17.27
C THR A 148 -7.12 -13.93 15.92
N GLN A 149 -8.45 -13.95 15.86
CA GLN A 149 -9.21 -13.66 14.65
C GLN A 149 -8.87 -12.26 14.12
N GLU A 150 -8.79 -11.27 15.02
CA GLU A 150 -8.46 -9.89 14.71
C GLU A 150 -7.06 -9.76 14.08
N PHE A 151 -6.00 -10.35 14.68
CA PHE A 151 -4.69 -10.24 14.05
C PHE A 151 -4.60 -11.02 12.73
N ILE A 152 -5.31 -12.15 12.58
CA ILE A 152 -5.34 -12.88 11.31
C ILE A 152 -6.02 -12.00 10.24
N GLY A 153 -7.17 -11.40 10.54
CA GLY A 153 -7.89 -10.54 9.61
C GLY A 153 -7.11 -9.29 9.22
N HIS A 154 -6.63 -8.54 10.21
CA HIS A 154 -6.07 -7.22 10.00
C HIS A 154 -4.56 -7.21 9.70
N ALA A 155 -3.78 -8.12 10.30
CA ALA A 155 -2.32 -8.11 10.17
C ALA A 155 -1.76 -9.18 9.22
N MET A 156 -2.53 -10.24 8.91
CA MET A 156 -2.15 -11.24 7.92
C MET A 156 -2.96 -11.13 6.62
N ALA A 157 -4.28 -11.11 6.71
CA ALA A 157 -5.16 -10.98 5.55
C ALA A 157 -5.30 -9.53 5.06
N LEU A 158 -4.91 -8.56 5.89
CA LEU A 158 -4.90 -7.14 5.58
C LEU A 158 -6.28 -6.61 5.17
N HIS A 159 -7.32 -7.10 5.86
CA HIS A 159 -8.67 -6.55 5.76
C HIS A 159 -8.73 -5.18 6.42
N LEU A 160 -9.54 -4.29 5.85
CA LEU A 160 -9.66 -2.90 6.31
C LEU A 160 -10.64 -2.73 7.47
N ASP A 161 -11.59 -3.66 7.58
CA ASP A 161 -12.65 -3.71 8.58
C ASP A 161 -13.10 -5.16 8.79
N ASP A 162 -14.06 -5.37 9.69
CA ASP A 162 -14.55 -6.70 10.07
C ASP A 162 -15.61 -7.29 9.11
N THR A 163 -15.92 -6.67 7.98
CA THR A 163 -16.94 -7.20 7.05
C THR A 163 -16.57 -8.57 6.47
N TYR A 164 -15.28 -8.89 6.40
CA TYR A 164 -14.78 -10.20 5.98
C TYR A 164 -15.27 -11.36 6.87
N LEU A 165 -15.61 -11.09 8.14
CA LEU A 165 -16.07 -12.10 9.09
C LEU A 165 -17.37 -12.78 8.64
N THR A 166 -18.23 -12.04 7.94
CA THR A 166 -19.52 -12.52 7.43
C THR A 166 -19.48 -12.95 5.96
N ASN A 167 -18.38 -12.66 5.26
CA ASN A 167 -18.19 -13.07 3.86
C ASN A 167 -17.68 -14.51 3.78
N PRO A 168 -17.83 -15.19 2.63
CA PRO A 168 -17.20 -16.48 2.39
C PRO A 168 -15.69 -16.45 2.69
N ALA A 169 -15.19 -17.50 3.34
CA ALA A 169 -13.82 -17.55 3.83
C ALA A 169 -12.73 -17.52 2.74
N ARG A 170 -13.09 -17.81 1.47
CA ARG A 170 -12.19 -17.91 0.32
C ARG A 170 -11.16 -16.79 0.27
N ASP A 171 -11.62 -15.54 0.19
CA ASP A 171 -10.74 -14.39 0.03
C ASP A 171 -9.77 -14.25 1.22
N THR A 172 -10.27 -14.43 2.45
CA THR A 172 -9.43 -14.36 3.65
C THR A 172 -8.38 -15.48 3.67
N VAL A 173 -8.76 -16.72 3.33
CA VAL A 173 -7.83 -17.85 3.31
C VAL A 173 -6.74 -17.64 2.26
N GLU A 174 -7.09 -17.16 1.06
CA GLU A 174 -6.10 -16.86 0.02
C GLU A 174 -5.17 -15.71 0.41
N ARG A 175 -5.68 -14.65 1.07
CA ARG A 175 -4.85 -13.57 1.60
C ARG A 175 -3.87 -14.05 2.69
N VAL A 176 -4.32 -14.91 3.60
CA VAL A 176 -3.43 -15.53 4.61
C VAL A 176 -2.36 -16.39 3.96
N ARG A 177 -2.71 -17.16 2.91
CA ARG A 177 -1.73 -17.93 2.12
C ARG A 177 -0.71 -17.04 1.44
N LEU A 178 -1.18 -15.96 0.82
CA LEU A 178 -0.33 -15.00 0.13
C LEU A 178 0.67 -14.37 1.11
N TYR A 179 0.21 -13.98 2.30
CA TYR A 179 1.07 -13.50 3.38
C TYR A 179 2.11 -14.54 3.79
N ALA A 180 1.69 -15.77 4.10
CA ALA A 180 2.58 -16.85 4.52
C ALA A 180 3.63 -17.18 3.45
N ALA A 181 3.21 -17.32 2.19
CA ALA A 181 4.08 -17.57 1.04
C ALA A 181 5.08 -16.42 0.83
N SER A 182 4.65 -15.18 1.05
CA SER A 182 5.50 -14.00 0.96
C SER A 182 6.57 -13.98 2.06
N VAL A 183 6.22 -14.39 3.29
CA VAL A 183 7.22 -14.55 4.36
C VAL A 183 8.17 -15.70 4.04
N LEU A 184 7.67 -16.84 3.55
CA LEU A 184 8.52 -17.99 3.17
C LEU A 184 9.58 -17.63 2.12
N ARG A 185 9.28 -16.70 1.22
CA ARG A 185 10.20 -16.26 0.16
C ARG A 185 11.45 -15.55 0.69
N TYR A 186 11.34 -14.75 1.75
CA TYR A 186 12.43 -13.90 2.22
C TYR A 186 12.74 -14.01 3.74
N GLY A 187 11.89 -14.65 4.54
CA GLY A 187 12.15 -15.09 5.93
C GLY A 187 11.77 -14.13 7.07
N LYS A 188 11.93 -12.81 6.93
CA LYS A 188 11.70 -11.84 8.02
C LYS A 188 10.27 -11.31 8.10
N SER A 189 9.79 -10.74 7.00
CA SER A 189 8.44 -10.19 6.80
C SER A 189 7.98 -10.47 5.37
N PRO A 190 6.68 -10.32 5.04
CA PRO A 190 6.17 -10.59 3.69
C PRO A 190 6.46 -9.43 2.73
N TYR A 191 7.15 -8.38 3.17
CA TYR A 191 7.23 -7.12 2.46
C TYR A 191 8.62 -6.83 1.92
N ILE A 192 8.63 -6.20 0.76
CA ILE A 192 9.80 -5.55 0.18
C ILE A 192 9.49 -4.08 -0.09
N TYR A 193 10.54 -3.29 -0.22
CA TYR A 193 10.46 -1.87 -0.52
C TYR A 193 11.67 -1.46 -1.37
N PRO A 194 11.48 -0.60 -2.39
CA PRO A 194 12.57 -0.18 -3.26
C PRO A 194 13.62 0.63 -2.48
N LEU A 195 14.88 0.43 -2.83
CA LEU A 195 15.94 1.34 -2.45
C LEU A 195 15.65 2.71 -3.08
N TYR A 196 15.98 3.79 -2.37
CA TYR A 196 15.67 5.18 -2.74
C TYR A 196 14.18 5.58 -2.71
N GLY A 197 13.31 4.72 -2.19
CA GLY A 197 11.90 5.04 -1.97
C GLY A 197 11.00 4.79 -3.19
N LEU A 198 9.72 5.13 -3.05
CA LEU A 198 8.72 4.79 -4.07
C LEU A 198 8.76 5.65 -5.32
N GLY A 199 9.46 6.78 -5.31
CA GLY A 199 9.54 7.73 -6.42
C GLY A 199 10.16 7.14 -7.69
N ASP A 200 10.98 6.10 -7.56
CA ASP A 200 11.56 5.38 -8.70
C ASP A 200 10.55 4.44 -9.39
N LEU A 201 9.46 4.08 -8.71
CA LEU A 201 8.44 3.19 -9.27
C LEU A 201 7.69 3.84 -10.44
N PRO A 202 7.09 5.05 -10.31
CA PRO A 202 6.53 5.77 -11.45
C PRO A 202 7.54 6.02 -12.56
N GLN A 203 8.80 6.33 -12.21
CA GLN A 203 9.88 6.56 -13.19
C GLN A 203 10.20 5.31 -14.00
N ALA A 204 10.26 4.14 -13.36
CA ALA A 204 10.53 2.87 -14.02
C ALA A 204 9.41 2.49 -15.01
N PHE A 205 8.14 2.70 -14.63
CA PHE A 205 7.01 2.53 -15.54
C PHE A 205 6.98 3.59 -16.64
N ALA A 206 7.40 4.82 -16.36
CA ALA A 206 7.52 5.86 -17.37
C ALA A 206 8.56 5.50 -18.43
N ARG A 207 9.73 5.01 -17.99
CA ARG A 207 10.76 4.49 -18.88
C ARG A 207 10.26 3.30 -19.70
N LEU A 208 9.54 2.36 -19.08
CA LEU A 208 8.93 1.25 -19.80
C LEU A 208 8.02 1.74 -20.92
N SER A 209 7.09 2.64 -20.60
CA SER A 209 6.18 3.19 -21.61
C SER A 209 6.94 3.93 -22.72
N ALA A 210 8.02 4.64 -22.41
CA ALA A 210 8.88 5.28 -23.40
C ALA A 210 9.57 4.30 -24.36
N VAL A 211 10.01 3.14 -23.87
CA VAL A 211 10.57 2.06 -24.72
C VAL A 211 9.54 1.55 -25.74
N TYR A 212 8.24 1.61 -25.40
CA TYR A 212 7.14 1.23 -26.31
C TYR A 212 6.55 2.44 -27.07
N GLY A 213 7.29 3.55 -27.18
CA GLY A 213 6.91 4.74 -27.96
C GLY A 213 6.08 5.78 -27.20
N GLY A 214 5.89 5.61 -25.88
CA GLY A 214 5.26 6.61 -25.03
C GLY A 214 6.12 7.87 -24.88
N THR A 215 5.47 9.02 -24.66
CA THR A 215 6.17 10.28 -24.36
C THR A 215 5.69 10.82 -23.03
N TYR A 216 6.63 11.10 -22.13
CA TYR A 216 6.36 11.72 -20.83
C TYR A 216 6.69 13.21 -20.89
N MET A 217 5.81 14.03 -20.34
CA MET A 217 5.98 15.47 -20.24
C MET A 217 5.66 15.86 -18.79
N LEU A 218 6.68 16.32 -18.06
CA LEU A 218 6.55 16.95 -16.75
C LEU A 218 6.45 18.47 -16.93
N ASP A 219 6.11 19.18 -15.86
CA ASP A 219 5.92 20.65 -15.86
C ASP A 219 5.00 21.10 -17.01
N LYS A 220 3.98 20.28 -17.30
CA LYS A 220 3.03 20.52 -18.38
C LYS A 220 1.64 20.69 -17.79
N ASP A 221 1.24 21.94 -17.65
CA ASP A 221 -0.08 22.30 -17.14
C ASP A 221 -1.18 21.83 -18.11
N VAL A 222 -1.98 20.87 -17.65
CA VAL A 222 -3.18 20.37 -18.35
C VAL A 222 -4.38 21.12 -17.79
N LYS A 223 -4.86 22.09 -18.57
CA LYS A 223 -5.90 23.05 -18.13
C LYS A 223 -7.28 22.41 -18.04
N GLU A 224 -7.65 21.60 -19.03
CA GLU A 224 -8.98 20.99 -19.12
C GLU A 224 -9.02 19.78 -20.06
N LEU A 225 -10.01 18.92 -19.84
CA LEU A 225 -10.40 17.84 -20.75
C LEU A 225 -11.29 18.42 -21.85
N VAL A 226 -11.05 18.02 -23.11
CA VAL A 226 -11.81 18.50 -24.27
C VAL A 226 -12.84 17.45 -24.67
N TYR A 227 -14.11 17.83 -24.80
CA TYR A 227 -15.22 16.93 -25.12
C TYR A 227 -15.84 17.25 -26.47
N ASN A 228 -16.41 16.24 -27.13
CA ASN A 228 -17.28 16.42 -28.29
C ASN A 228 -18.75 16.68 -27.89
N GLU A 229 -19.61 16.89 -28.90
CA GLU A 229 -21.06 17.12 -28.72
C GLU A 229 -21.79 15.96 -28.03
N ASN A 230 -21.24 14.74 -28.08
CA ASN A 230 -21.79 13.55 -27.43
C ASN A 230 -21.30 13.38 -25.98
N GLY A 231 -20.50 14.31 -25.46
CA GLY A 231 -19.94 14.25 -24.11
C GLY A 231 -18.75 13.30 -23.93
N GLN A 232 -18.15 12.81 -25.02
CA GLN A 232 -16.96 11.95 -24.98
C GLN A 232 -15.68 12.78 -25.11
N VAL A 233 -14.63 12.37 -24.39
CA VAL A 233 -13.34 13.06 -24.46
C VAL A 233 -12.70 12.86 -25.84
N VAL A 234 -12.11 13.93 -26.36
CA VAL A 234 -11.40 13.96 -27.66
C VAL A 234 -9.97 14.49 -27.54
N GLY A 235 -9.54 14.83 -26.34
CA GLY A 235 -8.20 15.30 -26.05
C GLY A 235 -8.08 16.02 -24.72
N VAL A 236 -6.90 16.57 -24.49
CA VAL A 236 -6.58 17.41 -23.34
C VAL A 236 -5.97 18.72 -23.82
N LYS A 237 -6.30 19.82 -23.17
CA LYS A 237 -5.69 21.12 -23.43
C LYS A 237 -4.46 21.29 -22.54
N ALA A 238 -3.27 21.30 -23.14
CA ALA A 238 -1.99 21.36 -22.45
C ALA A 238 -1.26 22.65 -22.81
N GLY A 239 -1.31 23.66 -21.94
CA GLY A 239 -0.94 25.04 -22.29
C GLY A 239 -1.94 25.65 -23.28
N ASP A 240 -1.48 25.98 -24.48
CA ASP A 240 -2.31 26.58 -25.54
C ASP A 240 -2.62 25.61 -26.68
N GLU A 241 -2.13 24.38 -26.58
CA GLU A 241 -2.33 23.32 -27.57
C GLU A 241 -3.35 22.29 -27.09
N VAL A 242 -4.03 21.66 -28.05
CA VAL A 242 -4.90 20.50 -27.78
C VAL A 242 -4.18 19.25 -28.25
N VAL A 243 -3.94 18.33 -27.33
CA VAL A 243 -3.40 17.00 -27.64
C VAL A 243 -4.57 16.03 -27.74
N HIS A 244 -4.81 15.52 -28.94
CA HIS A 244 -5.95 14.66 -29.24
C HIS A 244 -5.75 13.23 -28.77
N ALA A 245 -6.79 12.66 -28.16
CA ALA A 245 -6.81 11.28 -27.68
C ALA A 245 -8.25 10.73 -27.72
N LYS A 246 -8.39 9.42 -27.90
CA LYS A 246 -9.71 8.74 -27.87
C LYS A 246 -10.18 8.42 -26.45
N MET A 247 -9.23 8.37 -25.51
CA MET A 247 -9.46 8.09 -24.10
C MET A 247 -8.47 8.91 -23.26
N VAL A 248 -8.83 9.21 -22.02
CA VAL A 248 -7.94 9.82 -21.03
C VAL A 248 -7.97 8.99 -19.76
N ILE A 249 -6.79 8.66 -19.25
CA ILE A 249 -6.61 8.06 -17.92
C ILE A 249 -5.96 9.13 -17.03
N CYS A 250 -6.53 9.40 -15.86
CA CYS A 250 -6.00 10.40 -14.94
C CYS A 250 -6.32 10.08 -13.48
N ASP A 251 -5.63 10.77 -12.56
CA ASP A 251 -6.01 10.80 -11.15
C ASP A 251 -7.13 11.85 -10.91
N PRO A 252 -7.78 11.82 -9.74
CA PRO A 252 -8.89 12.71 -9.41
C PRO A 252 -8.62 14.22 -9.62
N SER A 253 -7.37 14.67 -9.43
CA SER A 253 -7.02 16.10 -9.50
C SER A 253 -7.18 16.71 -10.90
N TYR A 254 -7.23 15.89 -11.95
CA TYR A 254 -7.44 16.33 -13.33
C TYR A 254 -8.91 16.35 -13.75
N ALA A 255 -9.81 15.76 -12.95
CA ALA A 255 -11.23 15.69 -13.26
C ALA A 255 -12.11 15.89 -12.00
N PRO A 256 -11.97 17.02 -11.27
CA PRO A 256 -12.61 17.24 -9.96
C PRO A 256 -14.14 17.21 -10.02
N SER A 257 -14.75 17.48 -11.17
CA SER A 257 -16.21 17.41 -11.36
C SER A 257 -16.74 15.99 -11.60
N LYS A 258 -15.86 15.01 -11.79
CA LYS A 258 -16.20 13.61 -12.11
C LYS A 258 -15.87 12.63 -11.00
N VAL A 259 -15.46 13.15 -9.86
CA VAL A 259 -15.10 12.38 -8.66
C VAL A 259 -15.99 12.77 -7.50
N ARG A 260 -16.11 11.86 -6.54
CA ARG A 260 -16.75 12.12 -5.26
C ARG A 260 -15.79 11.81 -4.13
N LYS A 261 -15.83 12.65 -3.10
CA LYS A 261 -15.13 12.39 -1.85
C LYS A 261 -15.86 11.32 -1.05
N VAL A 262 -15.17 10.21 -0.76
CA VAL A 262 -15.67 9.09 0.05
C VAL A 262 -15.10 9.04 1.45
N GLY A 263 -14.06 9.85 1.71
CA GLY A 263 -13.44 9.91 3.03
C GLY A 263 -12.25 10.85 3.05
N SER A 264 -11.40 10.69 4.05
CA SER A 264 -10.10 11.37 4.15
C SER A 264 -9.13 10.49 4.90
N VAL A 265 -7.84 10.68 4.66
CA VAL A 265 -6.77 10.01 5.39
C VAL A 265 -5.94 11.07 6.08
N VAL A 266 -5.70 10.87 7.37
CA VAL A 266 -4.68 11.61 8.11
C VAL A 266 -3.37 10.82 8.05
N ARG A 267 -2.27 11.51 7.75
CA ARG A 267 -0.92 10.96 7.78
C ARG A 267 -0.02 11.85 8.62
N ALA A 268 0.84 11.24 9.44
CA ALA A 268 1.95 11.90 10.08
C ALA A 268 3.26 11.27 9.62
N ILE A 269 4.09 12.07 8.97
CA ILE A 269 5.46 11.70 8.61
C ILE A 269 6.35 12.16 9.76
N CYS A 270 7.03 11.21 10.38
CA CYS A 270 7.82 11.42 11.59
C CYS A 270 9.28 11.07 11.31
N LEU A 271 10.17 12.02 11.63
CA LEU A 271 11.62 11.80 11.61
C LEU A 271 12.04 11.30 12.99
N LEU A 272 12.73 10.17 13.03
CA LEU A 272 13.31 9.61 14.25
C LEU A 272 14.82 9.45 14.08
N THR A 273 15.53 9.37 15.21
CA THR A 273 16.99 9.14 15.27
C THR A 273 17.32 7.81 15.95
N HIS A 274 16.31 6.93 16.04
CA HIS A 274 16.40 5.62 16.67
C HIS A 274 15.36 4.67 16.06
N PRO A 275 15.55 3.35 16.15
CA PRO A 275 14.54 2.38 15.73
C PRO A 275 13.28 2.50 16.58
N ILE A 276 12.14 2.07 16.05
CA ILE A 276 10.88 2.06 16.80
C ILE A 276 11.01 1.09 17.99
N PRO A 277 10.67 1.52 19.23
CA PRO A 277 10.70 0.65 20.40
C PRO A 277 9.94 -0.68 20.21
N ASN A 278 10.46 -1.75 20.82
CA ASN A 278 9.88 -3.11 20.76
C ASN A 278 9.85 -3.75 19.36
N THR A 279 10.66 -3.26 18.42
CA THR A 279 10.82 -3.86 17.08
C THR A 279 12.15 -4.60 16.90
N ASN A 280 12.83 -4.97 18.00
CA ASN A 280 14.14 -5.64 17.96
C ASN A 280 15.18 -4.87 17.12
N ASP A 281 15.24 -3.55 17.34
CA ASP A 281 16.13 -2.60 16.65
C ASP A 281 16.08 -2.71 15.12
N SER A 282 14.89 -2.99 14.57
CA SER A 282 14.69 -3.18 13.13
C SER A 282 15.01 -1.90 12.34
N ASP A 283 15.67 -2.06 11.19
CA ASP A 283 15.92 -0.98 10.24
C ASP A 283 14.64 -0.56 9.48
N SER A 284 13.65 -1.44 9.39
CA SER A 284 12.32 -1.16 8.86
C SER A 284 11.26 -2.08 9.43
N CYS A 285 10.03 -1.60 9.52
CA CYS A 285 8.92 -2.42 9.96
C CYS A 285 7.56 -1.91 9.50
N GLN A 286 6.60 -2.82 9.43
CA GLN A 286 5.17 -2.50 9.46
C GLN A 286 4.62 -2.75 10.86
N ILE A 287 3.78 -1.85 11.37
CA ILE A 287 2.94 -2.10 12.55
C ILE A 287 1.49 -1.85 12.18
N VAL A 288 0.62 -2.82 12.42
CA VAL A 288 -0.83 -2.66 12.30
C VAL A 288 -1.41 -2.50 13.70
N ILE A 289 -2.25 -1.50 13.90
CA ILE A 289 -3.07 -1.31 15.10
C ILE A 289 -4.51 -1.57 14.71
N PRO A 290 -5.01 -2.79 14.96
CA PRO A 290 -6.38 -3.14 14.63
C PRO A 290 -7.39 -2.22 15.36
N GLN A 291 -8.44 -1.84 14.65
CA GLN A 291 -9.45 -0.88 15.08
C GLN A 291 -10.09 -1.23 16.44
N ASN A 292 -10.32 -2.53 16.71
CA ASN A 292 -10.99 -2.98 17.94
C ASN A 292 -10.08 -2.85 19.17
N GLN A 293 -8.75 -2.77 19.01
CA GLN A 293 -7.81 -2.52 20.11
C GLN A 293 -7.88 -1.09 20.66
N ILE A 294 -8.42 -0.16 19.88
CA ILE A 294 -8.41 1.28 20.16
C ILE A 294 -9.79 1.94 20.00
N GLY A 295 -10.85 1.13 19.85
CA GLY A 295 -12.23 1.61 19.79
C GLY A 295 -12.55 2.45 18.55
N ARG A 296 -11.93 2.12 17.42
CA ARG A 296 -12.13 2.77 16.11
C ARG A 296 -12.93 1.90 15.15
N LYS A 297 -13.27 2.45 13.99
CA LYS A 297 -13.85 1.71 12.85
C LYS A 297 -12.85 1.40 11.73
N HIS A 298 -11.66 1.99 11.79
CA HIS A 298 -10.57 1.76 10.86
C HIS A 298 -9.25 1.64 11.60
N ASP A 299 -8.40 0.75 11.09
CA ASP A 299 -7.06 0.49 11.60
C ASP A 299 -6.16 1.73 11.52
N ILE A 300 -5.11 1.74 12.35
CA ILE A 300 -3.96 2.64 12.20
C ILE A 300 -2.78 1.82 11.68
N TYR A 301 -2.11 2.34 10.66
CA TYR A 301 -0.92 1.73 10.09
C TYR A 301 0.31 2.55 10.43
N VAL A 302 1.43 1.88 10.73
CA VAL A 302 2.75 2.48 10.84
C VAL A 302 3.67 1.78 9.84
N ALA A 303 4.25 2.55 8.91
CA ALA A 303 5.31 2.11 8.02
C ALA A 303 6.61 2.80 8.41
N CYS A 304 7.67 2.05 8.65
CA CYS A 304 8.97 2.58 9.02
C CYS A 304 10.05 2.08 8.06
N VAL A 305 10.84 3.01 7.54
CA VAL A 305 12.05 2.79 6.74
C VAL A 305 13.17 3.70 7.26
N SER A 306 14.40 3.50 6.81
CA SER A 306 15.58 4.17 7.36
C SER A 306 16.67 4.34 6.30
N ASP A 307 17.83 4.84 6.73
CA ASP A 307 19.07 4.89 5.96
C ASP A 307 19.42 3.56 5.28
N ALA A 308 19.01 2.43 5.87
CA ALA A 308 19.15 1.10 5.30
C ALA A 308 18.45 0.92 3.93
N HIS A 309 17.52 1.80 3.57
CA HIS A 309 16.77 1.85 2.31
C HIS A 309 17.18 3.06 1.44
N MET A 310 18.17 3.84 1.87
CA MET A 310 18.67 5.04 1.17
C MET A 310 17.60 6.13 0.96
N VAL A 311 16.67 6.23 1.93
CA VAL A 311 15.61 7.26 1.95
C VAL A 311 15.89 8.41 2.91
N CYS A 312 16.89 8.27 3.78
CA CYS A 312 17.34 9.31 4.70
C CYS A 312 18.83 9.11 5.07
N PRO A 313 19.49 10.13 5.64
CA PRO A 313 20.87 10.04 6.10
C PRO A 313 21.07 8.99 7.19
N LYS A 314 22.33 8.55 7.33
CA LYS A 314 22.71 7.56 8.34
C LYS A 314 22.21 7.90 9.75
N GLY A 315 21.57 6.92 10.40
CA GLY A 315 21.05 7.06 11.76
C GLY A 315 19.65 7.68 11.86
N TYR A 316 19.04 8.07 10.73
CA TYR A 316 17.66 8.51 10.69
C TYR A 316 16.70 7.38 10.30
N TYR A 317 15.45 7.54 10.74
CA TYR A 317 14.31 6.71 10.39
C TYR A 317 13.15 7.61 9.97
N LEU A 318 12.42 7.18 8.96
CA LEU A 318 11.16 7.77 8.53
C LEU A 318 10.03 6.83 8.92
N ALA A 319 9.20 7.26 9.86
CA ALA A 319 8.02 6.54 10.30
C ALA A 319 6.76 7.30 9.89
N ILE A 320 5.85 6.64 9.20
CA ILE A 320 4.61 7.23 8.72
C ILE A 320 3.44 6.54 9.39
N VAL A 321 2.63 7.33 10.09
CA VAL A 321 1.42 6.87 10.79
C VAL A 321 0.21 7.33 9.99
N SER A 322 -0.70 6.42 9.63
CA SER A 322 -1.88 6.74 8.81
C SER A 322 -3.15 6.03 9.28
N THR A 323 -4.29 6.69 9.12
CA THR A 323 -5.63 6.10 9.31
C THR A 323 -6.69 6.88 8.54
N ILE A 324 -7.85 6.26 8.31
CA ILE A 324 -9.03 6.92 7.76
C ILE A 324 -9.63 7.82 8.83
N VAL A 325 -10.02 9.04 8.45
CA VAL A 325 -10.59 10.03 9.36
C VAL A 325 -12.01 9.66 9.77
N GLU A 326 -12.27 9.60 11.08
CA GLU A 326 -13.58 9.31 11.66
C GLU A 326 -14.20 10.48 12.41
N THR A 327 -13.41 11.51 12.75
CA THR A 327 -13.79 12.62 13.61
C THR A 327 -13.41 13.98 13.01
N ASN A 328 -13.82 15.05 13.69
CA ASN A 328 -13.43 16.42 13.33
C ASN A 328 -12.04 16.81 13.84
N ASN A 329 -11.30 15.91 14.51
CA ASN A 329 -9.93 16.15 14.96
C ASN A 329 -8.96 15.07 14.45
N PRO A 330 -8.67 15.06 13.13
CA PRO A 330 -7.91 13.97 12.51
C PRO A 330 -6.51 13.75 13.11
N ALA A 331 -5.85 14.83 13.54
CA ALA A 331 -4.51 14.75 14.11
C ALA A 331 -4.46 13.95 15.43
N GLU A 332 -5.56 13.90 16.19
CA GLU A 332 -5.63 13.11 17.41
C GLU A 332 -5.86 11.62 17.16
N GLU A 333 -6.44 11.26 16.02
CA GLU A 333 -6.80 9.88 15.67
C GLU A 333 -5.57 8.98 15.48
N ILE A 334 -4.43 9.56 15.12
CA ILE A 334 -3.15 8.86 14.94
C ILE A 334 -2.31 8.78 16.22
N ASN A 335 -2.77 9.32 17.34
CA ASN A 335 -1.99 9.40 18.58
C ASN A 335 -1.54 8.02 19.09
N GLU A 336 -2.36 6.98 18.96
CA GLU A 336 -1.97 5.63 19.38
C GLU A 336 -0.79 5.11 18.55
N GLY A 337 -0.73 5.41 17.24
CA GLY A 337 0.43 5.09 16.41
C GLY A 337 1.66 5.93 16.76
N LEU A 338 1.49 7.24 16.99
CA LEU A 338 2.57 8.14 17.38
C LEU A 338 3.24 7.73 18.70
N LYS A 339 2.45 7.26 19.69
CA LYS A 339 2.97 6.77 20.98
C LYS A 339 3.93 5.58 20.83
N LEU A 340 3.81 4.79 19.76
CA LEU A 340 4.68 3.65 19.52
C LEU A 340 6.08 4.09 19.06
N LEU A 341 6.23 5.30 18.49
CA LEU A 341 7.46 5.72 17.82
C LEU A 341 8.60 6.10 18.77
N GLY A 342 8.32 6.31 20.07
CA GLY A 342 9.30 6.90 21.00
C GLY A 342 9.49 8.41 20.77
N PRO A 343 10.64 9.00 21.20
CA PRO A 343 10.96 10.39 20.91
C PRO A 343 10.95 10.72 19.40
N ILE A 344 10.14 11.69 19.00
CA ILE A 344 10.04 12.14 17.60
C ILE A 344 10.89 13.39 17.43
N GLN A 345 11.86 13.36 16.51
CA GLN A 345 12.73 14.51 16.19
C GLN A 345 11.92 15.61 15.51
N ASP A 346 11.10 15.23 14.53
CA ASP A 346 10.20 16.16 13.84
C ASP A 346 8.97 15.45 13.29
N LYS A 347 7.85 16.16 13.13
CA LYS A 347 6.55 15.61 12.72
C LYS A 347 5.81 16.54 11.75
N PHE A 348 5.25 15.94 10.70
CA PHE A 348 4.52 16.63 9.65
C PHE A 348 3.17 15.93 9.45
N VAL A 349 2.11 16.57 9.93
CA VAL A 349 0.74 16.03 9.87
C VAL A 349 -0.01 16.66 8.71
N HIS A 350 -0.66 15.86 7.89
CA HIS A 350 -1.54 16.34 6.84
C HIS A 350 -2.75 15.43 6.65
N VAL A 351 -3.80 15.99 6.06
CA VAL A 351 -5.03 15.26 5.72
C VAL A 351 -5.25 15.37 4.22
N SER A 352 -5.45 14.25 3.54
CA SER A 352 -5.80 14.19 2.12
C SER A 352 -7.21 13.64 1.94
N PRO A 353 -7.98 14.10 0.94
CA PRO A 353 -9.25 13.48 0.59
C PRO A 353 -9.03 12.06 0.04
N LEU A 354 -10.04 11.20 0.20
CA LEU A 354 -10.18 9.98 -0.58
C LEU A 354 -11.27 10.21 -1.60
N GLU A 355 -10.89 10.13 -2.88
CA GLU A 355 -11.77 10.37 -4.01
C GLU A 355 -11.83 9.14 -4.90
N GLU A 356 -13.01 8.90 -5.46
CA GLU A 356 -13.23 7.87 -6.44
C GLU A 356 -14.07 8.42 -7.61
N PRO A 357 -13.96 7.83 -8.81
CA PRO A 357 -14.82 8.20 -9.93
C PRO A 357 -16.31 8.01 -9.61
N ILE A 358 -17.15 8.95 -10.06
CA ILE A 358 -18.61 8.84 -9.98
C ILE A 358 -19.13 7.77 -10.95
N GLU A 359 -18.52 7.68 -12.14
CA GLU A 359 -18.90 6.78 -13.24
C GLU A 359 -17.68 5.94 -13.67
N ASP A 360 -17.91 4.81 -14.35
CA ASP A 360 -16.84 3.89 -14.76
C ASP A 360 -16.00 4.36 -15.98
N GLY A 361 -16.33 5.51 -16.58
CA GLY A 361 -15.63 6.06 -17.73
C GLY A 361 -16.07 5.50 -19.08
N THR A 362 -16.98 4.52 -19.14
CA THR A 362 -17.41 3.90 -20.42
C THR A 362 -18.30 4.82 -21.27
N LYS A 363 -18.97 5.79 -20.64
CA LYS A 363 -19.84 6.76 -21.32
C LYS A 363 -19.07 7.89 -21.99
N ASP A 364 -17.97 8.34 -21.38
CA ASP A 364 -17.24 9.55 -21.75
C ASP A 364 -15.76 9.32 -22.11
N ASN A 365 -15.28 8.08 -22.01
CA ASN A 365 -13.90 7.64 -22.21
C ASN A 365 -12.88 8.33 -21.27
N VAL A 366 -13.31 8.74 -20.07
CA VAL A 366 -12.43 9.29 -19.02
C VAL A 366 -12.35 8.29 -17.86
N TYR A 367 -11.22 7.62 -17.72
CA TYR A 367 -11.00 6.58 -16.73
C TYR A 367 -10.16 7.13 -15.58
N ILE A 368 -10.82 7.40 -14.45
CA ILE A 368 -10.18 8.03 -13.29
C ILE A 368 -9.79 6.94 -12.28
N SER A 369 -8.58 7.05 -11.73
CA SER A 369 -8.12 6.22 -10.62
C SER A 369 -8.72 6.67 -9.29
N ARG A 370 -8.61 5.83 -8.26
CA ARG A 370 -8.93 6.20 -6.88
C ARG A 370 -7.73 6.89 -6.22
N SER A 371 -7.99 7.70 -5.20
CA SER A 371 -6.94 8.20 -4.31
C SER A 371 -6.27 7.07 -3.54
N TYR A 372 -5.01 7.24 -3.17
CA TYR A 372 -4.31 6.28 -2.31
C TYR A 372 -4.90 6.26 -0.89
N ASP A 373 -5.32 5.08 -0.45
CA ASP A 373 -5.89 4.84 0.87
C ASP A 373 -4.86 4.93 2.03
N ALA A 374 -5.34 4.65 3.25
CA ALA A 374 -4.52 4.68 4.46
C ALA A 374 -3.61 3.46 4.64
N THR A 375 -3.76 2.40 3.83
CA THR A 375 -3.01 1.16 4.02
C THR A 375 -1.52 1.37 3.78
N SER A 376 -0.70 0.56 4.45
CA SER A 376 0.75 0.58 4.29
C SER A 376 1.25 -0.40 3.22
N HIS A 377 0.38 -0.87 2.32
CA HIS A 377 0.74 -1.80 1.24
C HIS A 377 0.02 -1.47 -0.08
N PHE A 378 0.42 -2.16 -1.16
CA PHE A 378 -0.05 -1.89 -2.52
C PHE A 378 -1.29 -2.67 -2.99
N GLU A 379 -1.79 -3.65 -2.24
CA GLU A 379 -2.90 -4.53 -2.72
C GLU A 379 -4.11 -3.76 -3.28
N THR A 380 -4.63 -2.76 -2.58
CA THR A 380 -5.78 -1.94 -3.04
C THR A 380 -5.46 -1.07 -4.26
N VAL A 381 -4.18 -0.70 -4.43
CA VAL A 381 -3.70 0.02 -5.62
C VAL A 381 -3.68 -0.92 -6.83
N CYS A 382 -3.25 -2.17 -6.65
CA CYS A 382 -3.29 -3.18 -7.71
C CYS A 382 -4.72 -3.53 -8.11
N ASP A 383 -5.65 -3.59 -7.16
CA ASP A 383 -7.07 -3.79 -7.43
C ASP A 383 -7.62 -2.67 -8.34
N ASP A 384 -7.24 -1.42 -8.08
CA ASP A 384 -7.65 -0.27 -8.91
C ASP A 384 -7.03 -0.32 -10.32
N VAL A 385 -5.77 -0.76 -10.45
CA VAL A 385 -5.14 -0.98 -11.77
C VAL A 385 -5.90 -2.03 -12.57
N HIS A 386 -6.26 -3.16 -11.95
CA HIS A 386 -7.05 -4.22 -12.57
C HIS A 386 -8.45 -3.73 -12.97
N ASP A 387 -9.08 -2.92 -12.12
CA ASP A 387 -10.40 -2.34 -12.36
C ASP A 387 -10.37 -1.34 -13.54
N ILE A 388 -9.43 -0.39 -13.56
CA ILE A 388 -9.23 0.55 -14.67
C ILE A 388 -9.01 -0.21 -15.98
N TRP A 389 -8.13 -1.21 -15.98
CA TRP A 389 -7.87 -2.03 -17.16
C TRP A 389 -9.15 -2.71 -17.68
N ARG A 390 -9.97 -3.26 -16.78
CA ARG A 390 -11.23 -3.91 -17.13
C ARG A 390 -12.25 -2.93 -17.70
N ARG A 391 -12.37 -1.73 -17.12
CA ARG A 391 -13.25 -0.67 -17.61
C ARG A 391 -12.84 -0.20 -19.02
N ILE A 392 -11.54 -0.19 -19.32
CA ILE A 392 -11.01 0.19 -20.64
C ILE A 392 -11.20 -0.93 -21.67
N THR A 393 -10.86 -2.17 -21.31
CA THR A 393 -10.71 -3.28 -22.28
C THR A 393 -11.89 -4.25 -22.33
N GLY A 394 -12.78 -4.20 -21.35
CA GLY A 394 -13.89 -5.15 -21.18
C GLY A 394 -13.48 -6.53 -20.65
N GLY A 395 -12.20 -6.75 -20.33
CA GLY A 395 -11.68 -8.04 -19.87
C GLY A 395 -10.63 -7.94 -18.76
N PRO A 396 -10.25 -9.06 -18.13
CA PRO A 396 -9.23 -9.05 -17.09
C PRO A 396 -7.84 -8.73 -17.65
N LEU A 397 -6.97 -8.11 -16.84
CA LEU A 397 -5.57 -7.92 -17.18
C LEU A 397 -4.85 -9.27 -17.12
N VAL A 398 -4.33 -9.72 -18.26
CA VAL A 398 -3.53 -10.93 -18.37
C VAL A 398 -2.08 -10.53 -18.58
N LEU A 399 -1.26 -10.72 -17.54
CA LEU A 399 0.17 -10.45 -17.61
C LEU A 399 0.86 -11.45 -18.53
N LYS A 400 1.55 -10.95 -19.56
CA LYS A 400 2.38 -11.74 -20.46
C LYS A 400 3.84 -11.45 -20.16
N LYS A 401 4.70 -12.47 -20.30
CA LYS A 401 6.14 -12.26 -20.19
C LYS A 401 6.61 -11.46 -21.40
N ARG A 402 7.44 -10.44 -21.16
CA ARG A 402 8.08 -9.66 -22.21
C ARG A 402 8.96 -10.56 -23.10
N GLU A 403 8.77 -10.49 -24.41
CA GLU A 403 9.61 -11.20 -25.38
C GLU A 403 10.88 -10.38 -25.66
N ALA A 404 12.02 -11.05 -25.88
CA ALA A 404 13.32 -10.40 -26.01
C ALA A 404 13.46 -9.55 -27.29
N ASP A 405 12.64 -9.82 -28.31
CA ASP A 405 12.73 -9.18 -29.63
C ASP A 405 12.07 -7.80 -29.71
N ASP A 406 11.23 -7.43 -28.73
CA ASP A 406 10.58 -6.11 -28.64
C ASP A 406 11.58 -4.96 -28.40
N VAL A 407 12.82 -5.27 -28.01
CA VAL A 407 13.84 -4.27 -27.64
C VAL A 407 14.64 -3.76 -28.84
N ASN A 408 14.66 -4.50 -29.95
CA ASN A 408 15.48 -4.18 -31.12
C ASN A 408 14.72 -3.46 -32.25
N ALA A 409 13.46 -3.07 -32.03
CA ALA A 409 12.62 -2.44 -33.05
C ALA A 409 12.32 -0.95 -32.79
N ALA A 410 12.95 -0.33 -31.78
CA ALA A 410 12.78 1.09 -31.44
C ALA A 410 14.04 1.91 -31.74
#